data_AF-A0A1E1MBX5-F1
#
_entry.id   AF-A0A1E1MBX5-F1
#
_cell.length_a   1.000
_cell.length_b   1.000
_cell.length_c   1.000
_cell.angle_alpha   90.00
_cell.angle_beta   90.00
_cell.angle_gamma   90.00
#
_symmetry.space_group_name_H-M   'P 1'
#
loop_
_entity.id
_entity.type
_entity.pdbx_description
1 polymer ?
#
loop_
_entity_poly.entity_id
_entity_poly.type
_entity_poly.pdbx_seq_one_letter_code
_entity_poly.pdbx_strand_id
1 'polypeptide(L)'
;MRVGVIGGGPSGLVTLKYLIIAHKFHDIEPIEVRLFESRDSIAGTFKYRVYEDSELVSSKYLTTFSDFRCTPDDPDFLSTERYCSYLEAYATFFCLWPHIRLSSAVNNITRRRDGGHLIAYTAEGGCEEWHCDAVAICSGLQVEPYIPIIKGVENIPKGLHSSQFKGRKEFGTGKSVMVLGVGETAMDVSHLAVTSPTTSVTLCHRDGFFYAPKVVPVPIIFGFINKSPAGQRNPPVDTYVMSLFDTAYVHPILQKSMLIWEYYDLFVKRMTQLISGTMHGQDQWIGGISKECIHCKSGKAMPYISKPYRKPGFFGRIRAALINVPIPETGDRTIDLAPWPEFISPDGIVTFFKNGRPEANTMRNLVCKPDTVVFATGYLPTFPYLEESYETPYQADRRGI
;
A
#
# COMPACT_ATOMS: atom_id res chain seq x y z
N MET A 1 -34.15 -12.57 -6.74
CA MET A 1 -33.05 -12.75 -5.77
C MET A 1 -32.72 -11.40 -5.14
N ARG A 2 -32.43 -11.35 -3.85
CA ARG A 2 -32.03 -10.16 -3.08
C ARG A 2 -30.58 -10.29 -2.62
N VAL A 3 -29.76 -9.26 -2.82
CA VAL A 3 -28.32 -9.30 -2.47
C VAL A 3 -27.90 -8.08 -1.67
N GLY A 4 -27.28 -8.31 -0.50
CA GLY A 4 -26.71 -7.25 0.34
C GLY A 4 -25.24 -7.06 0.06
N VAL A 5 -24.83 -5.85 -0.30
CA VAL A 5 -23.42 -5.50 -0.52
C VAL A 5 -22.91 -4.70 0.69
N ILE A 6 -21.86 -5.15 1.35
CA ILE A 6 -21.34 -4.50 2.57
C ILE A 6 -20.11 -3.67 2.21
N GLY A 7 -20.20 -2.35 2.26
CA GLY A 7 -19.10 -1.40 2.00
C GLY A 7 -19.19 -0.70 0.64
N GLY A 8 -19.06 0.63 0.65
CA GLY A 8 -19.11 1.53 -0.50
C GLY A 8 -17.74 1.91 -1.07
N GLY A 9 -16.73 1.05 -0.88
CA GLY A 9 -15.42 1.20 -1.54
C GLY A 9 -15.44 0.74 -3.01
N PRO A 10 -14.29 0.79 -3.72
CA PRO A 10 -14.19 0.38 -5.13
C PRO A 10 -14.79 -1.01 -5.41
N SER A 11 -14.48 -2.00 -4.56
CA SER A 11 -15.01 -3.36 -4.69
C SER A 11 -16.54 -3.42 -4.58
N GLY A 12 -17.12 -2.64 -3.67
CA GLY A 12 -18.56 -2.58 -3.47
C GLY A 12 -19.28 -1.91 -4.64
N LEU A 13 -18.73 -0.82 -5.18
CA LEU A 13 -19.31 -0.12 -6.34
C LEU A 13 -19.32 -0.99 -7.60
N VAL A 14 -18.22 -1.72 -7.85
CA VAL A 14 -18.15 -2.67 -8.98
C VAL A 14 -19.15 -3.82 -8.79
N THR A 15 -19.15 -4.44 -7.60
CA THR A 15 -20.08 -5.52 -7.26
C THR A 15 -21.54 -5.07 -7.44
N LEU A 16 -21.88 -3.91 -6.90
CA LEU A 16 -23.20 -3.32 -7.00
C LEU A 16 -23.63 -3.16 -8.46
N LYS A 17 -22.79 -2.52 -9.29
CA LYS A 17 -23.08 -2.34 -10.72
C LYS A 17 -23.36 -3.68 -11.41
N TYR A 18 -22.47 -4.66 -11.25
CA TYR A 18 -22.60 -5.94 -11.96
C TYR A 18 -23.83 -6.72 -11.50
N LEU A 19 -24.21 -6.65 -10.22
CA LEU A 19 -25.46 -7.24 -9.73
C LEU A 19 -26.69 -6.56 -10.35
N ILE A 20 -26.70 -5.22 -10.45
CA ILE A 20 -27.81 -4.47 -11.09
C ILE A 20 -28.01 -4.92 -12.54
N ILE A 21 -26.92 -5.06 -13.29
CA ILE A 21 -26.99 -5.34 -14.74
C ILE A 21 -26.92 -6.84 -15.09
N ALA A 22 -26.85 -7.74 -14.10
CA ALA A 22 -26.65 -9.18 -14.33
C ALA A 22 -27.72 -9.79 -15.25
N HIS A 23 -28.98 -9.37 -15.10
CA HIS A 23 -30.12 -9.78 -15.95
C HIS A 23 -29.96 -9.41 -17.44
N LYS A 24 -29.02 -8.52 -17.79
CA LYS A 24 -28.71 -8.18 -19.19
C LYS A 24 -27.75 -9.17 -19.85
N PHE A 25 -27.03 -9.96 -19.05
CA PHE A 25 -26.01 -10.90 -19.50
C PHE A 25 -26.37 -12.36 -19.22
N HIS A 26 -27.34 -12.59 -18.34
CA HIS A 26 -27.80 -13.91 -17.93
C HIS A 26 -29.33 -13.96 -17.98
N ASP A 27 -29.88 -15.14 -18.27
CA ASP A 27 -31.32 -15.41 -18.29
C ASP A 27 -31.85 -15.53 -16.86
N ILE A 28 -31.91 -14.40 -16.15
CA ILE A 28 -32.35 -14.27 -14.77
C ILE A 28 -33.20 -13.00 -14.61
N GLU A 29 -34.11 -13.03 -13.64
CA GLU A 29 -34.84 -11.83 -13.21
C GLU A 29 -33.90 -10.77 -12.60
N PRO A 30 -34.24 -9.47 -12.66
CA PRO A 30 -33.48 -8.41 -12.00
C PRO A 30 -33.22 -8.70 -10.52
N ILE A 31 -31.97 -8.49 -10.10
CA ILE A 31 -31.55 -8.69 -8.71
C ILE A 31 -31.91 -7.43 -7.90
N GLU A 32 -32.67 -7.60 -6.81
CA GLU A 32 -32.87 -6.53 -5.84
C GLU A 32 -31.60 -6.39 -5.01
N VAL A 33 -30.82 -5.34 -5.26
CA VAL A 33 -29.54 -5.13 -4.58
C VAL A 33 -29.57 -3.86 -3.73
N ARG A 34 -28.96 -3.95 -2.55
CA ARG A 34 -28.76 -2.84 -1.63
C ARG A 34 -27.32 -2.87 -1.12
N LEU A 35 -26.62 -1.74 -1.26
CA LEU A 35 -25.30 -1.53 -0.68
C LEU A 35 -25.44 -0.77 0.63
N PHE A 36 -24.76 -1.23 1.67
CA PHE A 36 -24.69 -0.58 2.97
C PHE A 36 -23.28 -0.02 3.19
N GLU A 37 -23.17 1.30 3.27
CA GLU A 37 -21.94 2.00 3.62
C GLU A 37 -22.10 2.60 5.02
N SER A 38 -21.18 2.24 5.89
CA SER A 38 -21.13 2.65 7.29
C SER A 38 -20.96 4.16 7.50
N ARG A 39 -20.37 4.86 6.53
CA ARG A 39 -20.03 6.28 6.62
C ARG A 39 -20.92 7.13 5.73
N ASP A 40 -20.79 8.44 5.87
CA ASP A 40 -21.53 9.47 5.14
C ASP A 40 -21.14 9.59 3.66
N SER A 41 -20.20 8.78 3.18
CA SER A 41 -19.74 8.81 1.80
C SER A 41 -19.07 7.51 1.37
N ILE A 42 -19.01 7.31 0.05
CA ILE A 42 -18.33 6.18 -0.60
C ILE A 42 -16.80 6.31 -0.55
N ALA A 43 -16.10 5.46 -1.31
CA ALA A 43 -14.64 5.40 -1.47
C ALA A 43 -13.85 4.79 -0.30
N GLY A 44 -14.46 4.67 0.88
CA GLY A 44 -13.87 3.92 2.01
C GLY A 44 -12.50 4.44 2.44
N THR A 45 -11.48 3.56 2.48
CA THR A 45 -10.11 3.91 2.87
C THR A 45 -9.56 5.13 2.11
N PHE A 46 -9.88 5.27 0.83
CA PHE A 46 -9.39 6.37 -0.02
C PHE A 46 -9.96 7.74 0.36
N LYS A 47 -10.99 7.79 1.21
CA LYS A 47 -11.53 9.02 1.79
C LYS A 47 -11.15 9.19 3.25
N TYR A 48 -11.25 8.13 4.06
CA TYR A 48 -11.13 8.25 5.52
C TYR A 48 -9.73 7.99 6.07
N ARG A 49 -8.88 7.25 5.35
CA ARG A 49 -7.51 6.86 5.77
C ARG A 49 -6.43 7.54 4.92
N VAL A 50 -6.73 8.77 4.51
CA VAL A 50 -5.81 9.64 3.76
C VAL A 50 -4.95 10.48 4.69
N TYR A 51 -3.80 10.87 4.16
CA TYR A 51 -2.83 11.76 4.75
C TYR A 51 -2.33 12.76 3.70
N GLU A 52 -1.66 13.80 4.18
CA GLU A 52 -1.02 14.84 3.37
C GLU A 52 -0.19 14.22 2.22
N ASP A 53 -0.35 14.74 1.01
CA ASP A 53 0.30 14.28 -0.23
C ASP A 53 0.00 12.82 -0.64
N SER A 54 -1.03 12.18 -0.08
CA SER A 54 -1.39 10.80 -0.43
C SER A 54 -1.81 10.64 -1.90
N GLU A 55 -1.21 9.66 -2.57
CA GLU A 55 -1.43 9.33 -3.98
C GLU A 55 -1.47 7.81 -4.17
N LEU A 56 -2.09 7.35 -5.24
CA LEU A 56 -2.12 5.93 -5.59
C LEU A 56 -0.72 5.46 -6.02
N VAL A 57 -0.42 4.18 -5.75
CA VAL A 57 0.86 3.55 -6.11
C VAL A 57 0.82 2.81 -7.45
N SER A 58 -0.38 2.45 -7.89
CA SER A 58 -0.67 1.94 -9.23
C SER A 58 -1.13 3.06 -10.13
N SER A 59 -0.84 2.95 -11.42
CA SER A 59 -1.20 3.97 -12.39
C SER A 59 -2.70 4.00 -12.69
N LYS A 60 -3.17 5.06 -13.33
CA LYS A 60 -4.55 5.21 -13.80
C LYS A 60 -4.96 4.10 -14.78
N TYR A 61 -4.00 3.53 -15.50
CA TYR A 61 -4.26 2.45 -16.45
C TYR A 61 -4.63 1.13 -15.75
N LEU A 62 -4.02 0.87 -14.59
CA LEU A 62 -4.31 -0.32 -13.79
C LEU A 62 -5.46 -0.08 -12.78
N THR A 63 -5.55 1.12 -12.22
CA THR A 63 -6.43 1.40 -11.07
C THR A 63 -7.87 1.74 -11.47
N THR A 64 -8.07 2.30 -12.66
CA THR A 64 -9.43 2.64 -13.13
C THR A 64 -10.17 1.39 -13.60
N PHE A 65 -11.49 1.40 -13.48
CA PHE A 65 -12.36 0.34 -13.97
C PHE A 65 -12.33 0.23 -15.49
N SER A 66 -12.48 -1.01 -15.98
CA SER A 66 -12.29 -1.37 -17.40
C SER A 66 -13.15 -0.58 -18.37
N ASP A 67 -14.36 -0.24 -17.95
CA ASP A 67 -15.40 0.43 -18.73
C ASP A 67 -15.71 1.85 -18.25
N PHE A 68 -14.83 2.42 -17.41
CA PHE A 68 -14.89 3.81 -16.99
C PHE A 68 -13.48 4.34 -16.74
N ARG A 69 -12.87 4.92 -17.77
CA ARG A 69 -11.47 5.36 -17.73
C ARG A 69 -11.34 6.82 -17.30
N CYS A 70 -10.20 7.13 -16.69
CA CYS A 70 -9.76 8.50 -16.42
C CYS A 70 -9.54 9.30 -17.71
N THR A 71 -9.47 10.63 -17.58
CA THR A 71 -9.19 11.50 -18.73
C THR A 71 -7.70 11.43 -19.12
N PRO A 72 -7.34 11.80 -20.36
CA PRO A 72 -5.94 11.93 -20.75
C PRO A 72 -5.14 12.88 -19.86
N ASP A 73 -5.78 13.97 -19.39
CA ASP A 73 -5.16 15.01 -18.55
C ASP A 73 -4.92 14.59 -17.10
N ASP A 74 -5.56 13.51 -16.63
CA ASP A 74 -5.30 12.98 -15.28
C ASP A 74 -3.83 12.55 -15.14
N PRO A 75 -3.17 12.80 -13.99
CA PRO A 75 -1.83 12.31 -13.76
C PRO A 75 -1.79 10.77 -13.79
N ASP A 76 -0.62 10.21 -14.13
CA ASP A 76 -0.47 8.75 -14.16
C ASP A 76 -0.78 8.10 -12.80
N PHE A 77 -0.45 8.77 -11.70
CA PHE A 77 -0.81 8.36 -10.34
C PHE A 77 -1.77 9.39 -9.76
N LEU A 78 -3.00 8.98 -9.50
CA LEU A 78 -4.03 9.89 -9.01
C LEU A 78 -3.77 10.25 -7.55
N SER A 79 -4.05 11.49 -7.17
CA SER A 79 -4.24 11.81 -5.75
C SER A 79 -5.44 11.03 -5.20
N THR A 80 -5.46 10.79 -3.89
CA THR A 80 -6.60 10.12 -3.25
C THR A 80 -7.90 10.92 -3.40
N GLU A 81 -7.82 12.26 -3.37
CA GLU A 81 -8.93 13.16 -3.65
C GLU A 81 -9.49 12.96 -5.06
N ARG A 82 -8.62 13.00 -6.09
CA ARG A 82 -9.04 12.81 -7.49
C ARG A 82 -9.66 11.43 -7.70
N TYR A 83 -9.14 10.40 -7.03
CA TYR A 83 -9.68 9.05 -7.07
C TYR A 83 -11.07 8.96 -6.42
N CYS A 84 -11.30 9.67 -5.31
CA CYS A 84 -12.65 9.78 -4.73
C CYS A 84 -13.63 10.40 -5.73
N SER A 85 -13.26 11.51 -6.38
CA SER A 85 -14.09 12.12 -7.43
C SER A 85 -14.34 11.19 -8.62
N TYR A 86 -13.36 10.35 -8.97
CA TYR A 86 -13.51 9.32 -9.99
C TYR A 86 -14.57 8.27 -9.59
N LEU A 87 -14.56 7.80 -8.34
CA LEU A 87 -15.54 6.83 -7.83
C LEU A 87 -16.95 7.43 -7.73
N GLU A 88 -17.06 8.71 -7.34
CA GLU A 88 -18.34 9.44 -7.36
C GLU A 88 -18.88 9.60 -8.78
N ALA A 89 -18.02 9.94 -9.74
CA ALA A 89 -18.37 10.02 -11.15
C ALA A 89 -18.83 8.65 -11.70
N TYR A 90 -18.14 7.56 -11.30
CA TYR A 90 -18.54 6.20 -11.66
C TYR A 90 -19.91 5.82 -11.12
N ALA A 91 -20.15 6.07 -9.83
CA ALA A 91 -21.45 5.80 -9.19
C ALA A 91 -22.58 6.59 -9.83
N THR A 92 -22.30 7.82 -10.27
CA THR A 92 -23.26 8.68 -10.97
C THR A 92 -23.52 8.19 -12.39
N PHE A 93 -22.47 7.90 -13.16
CA PHE A 93 -22.56 7.46 -14.56
C PHE A 93 -23.35 6.16 -14.72
N PHE A 94 -23.16 5.20 -13.80
CA PHE A 94 -23.90 3.94 -13.80
C PHE A 94 -25.17 3.95 -12.95
N CYS A 95 -25.62 5.13 -12.48
CA CYS A 95 -26.86 5.29 -11.70
C CYS A 95 -26.93 4.39 -10.45
N LEU A 96 -25.83 4.26 -9.70
CA LEU A 96 -25.73 3.36 -8.55
C LEU A 96 -26.36 3.93 -7.27
N TRP A 97 -26.45 5.25 -7.14
CA TRP A 97 -26.90 5.94 -5.93
C TRP A 97 -28.24 5.46 -5.35
N PRO A 98 -29.30 5.16 -6.13
CA PRO A 98 -30.57 4.66 -5.59
C PRO A 98 -30.45 3.35 -4.79
N HIS A 99 -29.36 2.60 -5.01
CA HIS A 99 -29.10 1.32 -4.35
C HIS A 99 -28.12 1.44 -3.18
N ILE A 100 -27.56 2.62 -2.91
CA ILE A 100 -26.57 2.86 -1.87
C ILE A 100 -27.25 3.49 -0.65
N ARG A 101 -27.08 2.87 0.52
CA ARG A 101 -27.46 3.41 1.82
C ARG A 101 -26.20 3.85 2.55
N LEU A 102 -25.97 5.16 2.58
CA LEU A 102 -24.91 5.79 3.37
C LEU A 102 -25.31 5.83 4.85
N SER A 103 -24.35 6.08 5.73
CA SER A 103 -24.54 6.15 7.18
C SER A 103 -25.30 4.94 7.75
N SER A 104 -25.10 3.77 7.14
CA SER A 104 -25.80 2.52 7.40
C SER A 104 -24.79 1.46 7.80
N ALA A 105 -24.39 1.48 9.08
CA ALA A 105 -23.37 0.58 9.61
C ALA A 105 -23.96 -0.81 9.86
N VAL A 106 -23.49 -1.82 9.14
CA VAL A 106 -23.90 -3.21 9.39
C VAL A 106 -23.25 -3.72 10.67
N ASN A 107 -24.08 -4.12 11.63
CA ASN A 107 -23.65 -4.56 12.95
C ASN A 107 -23.59 -6.09 13.04
N ASN A 108 -24.51 -6.78 12.37
CA ASN A 108 -24.61 -8.24 12.43
C ASN A 108 -25.24 -8.81 11.15
N ILE A 109 -24.77 -9.98 10.75
CA ILE A 109 -25.28 -10.77 9.63
C ILE A 109 -25.42 -12.20 10.13
N THR A 110 -26.65 -12.72 10.13
CA THR A 110 -26.97 -14.06 10.62
C THR A 110 -27.63 -14.90 9.53
N ARG A 111 -27.42 -16.22 9.58
CA ARG A 111 -28.13 -17.15 8.68
C ARG A 111 -29.55 -17.35 9.20
N ARG A 112 -30.53 -17.33 8.30
CA ARG A 112 -31.92 -17.58 8.68
C ARG A 112 -32.25 -19.08 8.56
N ARG A 113 -33.15 -19.56 9.43
CA ARG A 113 -33.56 -20.99 9.46
C ARG A 113 -34.30 -21.42 8.20
N ASP A 114 -35.02 -20.49 7.56
CA ASP A 114 -35.76 -20.66 6.32
C ASP A 114 -34.89 -20.42 5.06
N GLY A 115 -33.58 -20.21 5.23
CA GLY A 115 -32.65 -19.90 4.14
C GLY A 115 -32.35 -18.41 3.99
N GLY A 116 -31.21 -18.11 3.37
CA GLY A 116 -30.72 -16.74 3.22
C GLY A 116 -30.14 -16.14 4.51
N HIS A 117 -30.14 -14.81 4.55
CA HIS A 117 -29.42 -14.01 5.53
C HIS A 117 -30.27 -12.85 6.05
N LEU A 118 -30.05 -12.48 7.32
CA LEU A 118 -30.58 -11.28 7.94
C LEU A 118 -29.43 -10.29 8.18
N ILE A 119 -29.52 -9.10 7.59
CA ILE A 119 -28.57 -8.00 7.80
C ILE A 119 -29.19 -7.02 8.79
N ALA A 120 -28.60 -6.90 9.97
CA ALA A 120 -28.96 -5.88 10.96
C ALA A 120 -27.98 -4.71 10.86
N TYR A 121 -28.49 -3.49 10.68
CA TYR A 121 -27.69 -2.28 10.48
C TYR A 121 -28.25 -1.09 11.26
N THR A 122 -27.37 -0.18 11.66
CA THR A 122 -27.75 1.09 12.30
C THR A 122 -27.81 2.19 11.23
N ALA A 123 -28.94 2.87 11.14
CA ALA A 123 -29.15 4.09 10.38
C ALA A 123 -29.61 5.23 11.30
N GLU A 124 -29.82 6.44 10.78
CA GLU A 124 -30.22 7.63 11.58
C GLU A 124 -31.50 7.41 12.42
N GLY A 125 -32.39 6.50 11.99
CA GLY A 125 -33.61 6.14 12.71
C GLY A 125 -33.48 5.02 13.75
N GLY A 126 -32.29 4.43 13.91
CA GLY A 126 -32.04 3.31 14.82
C GLY A 126 -31.61 2.03 14.10
N CYS A 127 -31.81 0.89 14.76
CA CYS A 127 -31.49 -0.42 14.21
C CYS A 127 -32.60 -0.87 13.25
N GLU A 128 -32.21 -1.21 12.02
CA GLU A 128 -33.07 -1.76 10.98
C GLU A 128 -32.58 -3.14 10.55
N GLU A 129 -33.47 -3.90 9.93
CA GLU A 129 -33.21 -5.24 9.44
C GLU A 129 -33.54 -5.36 7.95
N TRP A 130 -32.74 -6.14 7.22
CA TRP A 130 -32.96 -6.40 5.81
C TRP A 130 -32.66 -7.86 5.45
N HIS A 131 -33.66 -8.54 4.91
CA HIS A 131 -33.57 -9.94 4.54
C HIS A 131 -33.00 -10.09 3.12
N CYS A 132 -32.09 -11.03 2.90
CA CYS A 132 -31.55 -11.28 1.58
C CYS A 132 -31.20 -12.75 1.33
N ASP A 133 -31.06 -13.11 0.07
CA ASP A 133 -30.71 -14.47 -0.35
C ASP A 133 -29.19 -14.68 -0.33
N ALA A 134 -28.41 -13.62 -0.59
CA ALA A 134 -26.95 -13.65 -0.58
C ALA A 134 -26.36 -12.33 -0.07
N VAL A 135 -25.10 -12.41 0.38
CA VAL A 135 -24.32 -11.27 0.87
C VAL A 135 -22.98 -11.20 0.15
N ALA A 136 -22.61 -10.02 -0.35
CA ALA A 136 -21.29 -9.73 -0.88
C ALA A 136 -20.52 -8.84 0.11
N ILE A 137 -19.39 -9.36 0.62
CA ILE A 137 -18.54 -8.63 1.57
C ILE A 137 -17.51 -7.79 0.82
N CYS A 138 -17.66 -6.47 0.90
CA CYS A 138 -16.82 -5.48 0.21
C CYS A 138 -16.28 -4.39 1.18
N SER A 139 -16.22 -4.70 2.48
CA SER A 139 -15.81 -3.78 3.55
C SER A 139 -14.31 -3.48 3.58
N GLY A 140 -13.52 -4.28 2.86
CA GLY A 140 -12.06 -4.14 2.77
C GLY A 140 -11.33 -4.70 4.00
N LEU A 141 -10.01 -4.80 3.89
CA LEU A 141 -9.15 -5.37 4.94
C LEU A 141 -8.39 -4.30 5.75
N GLN A 142 -8.53 -3.04 5.37
CA GLN A 142 -7.75 -1.93 5.93
C GLN A 142 -8.61 -1.11 6.90
N VAL A 143 -9.23 -1.76 7.88
CA VAL A 143 -10.18 -1.11 8.80
C VAL A 143 -9.63 -1.03 10.22
N GLU A 144 -9.38 -2.18 10.83
CA GLU A 144 -8.94 -2.32 12.22
C GLU A 144 -7.40 -2.27 12.30
N PRO A 145 -6.80 -1.22 12.91
CA PRO A 145 -5.36 -1.10 13.03
C PRO A 145 -4.72 -2.27 13.77
N TYR A 146 -3.62 -2.82 13.22
CA TYR A 146 -2.83 -3.80 13.94
C TYR A 146 -1.72 -3.09 14.73
N ILE A 147 -1.82 -3.06 16.06
CA ILE A 147 -0.76 -2.56 16.94
C ILE A 147 0.03 -3.75 17.50
N PRO A 148 1.31 -3.92 17.09
CA PRO A 148 2.13 -5.00 17.62
C PRO A 148 2.49 -4.75 19.08
N ILE A 149 2.57 -5.82 19.87
CA ILE A 149 3.05 -5.76 21.24
C ILE A 149 4.56 -5.55 21.22
N ILE A 150 5.01 -4.42 21.75
CA ILE A 150 6.43 -4.09 21.92
C ILE A 150 6.63 -3.67 23.37
N LYS A 151 7.56 -4.32 24.07
CA LYS A 151 7.78 -4.07 25.50
C LYS A 151 8.24 -2.63 25.75
N GLY A 152 7.51 -1.89 26.58
CA GLY A 152 7.86 -0.51 26.97
C GLY A 152 7.50 0.55 25.94
N VAL A 153 6.69 0.23 24.93
CA VAL A 153 6.29 1.17 23.87
C VAL A 153 5.54 2.40 24.42
N GLU A 154 4.86 2.23 25.55
CA GLU A 154 4.20 3.26 26.34
C GLU A 154 5.16 4.32 26.91
N ASN A 155 6.46 4.03 26.96
CA ASN A 155 7.49 5.00 27.37
C ASN A 155 7.80 6.03 26.27
N ILE A 156 7.26 5.86 25.05
CA ILE A 156 7.35 6.85 23.98
C ILE A 156 6.22 7.88 24.17
N PRO A 157 6.52 9.19 24.24
CA PRO A 157 5.53 10.22 24.59
C PRO A 157 4.30 10.27 23.70
N LYS A 158 4.45 10.04 22.39
CA LYS A 158 3.36 10.06 21.43
C LYS A 158 3.39 8.80 20.55
N GLY A 159 2.29 8.04 20.54
CA GLY A 159 2.10 6.90 19.64
C GLY A 159 0.83 7.05 18.82
N LEU A 160 0.91 6.79 17.51
CA LEU A 160 -0.28 6.75 16.65
C LEU A 160 -0.14 5.70 15.55
N HIS A 161 -1.25 5.10 15.15
CA HIS A 161 -1.29 4.28 13.94
C HIS A 161 -1.39 5.15 12.70
N SER A 162 -0.89 4.67 11.56
CA SER A 162 -0.96 5.38 10.29
C SER A 162 -2.39 5.70 9.84
N SER A 163 -3.38 4.93 10.29
CA SER A 163 -4.81 5.21 10.09
C SER A 163 -5.29 6.51 10.73
N GLN A 164 -4.59 7.00 11.76
CA GLN A 164 -4.88 8.27 12.45
C GLN A 164 -3.98 9.41 11.96
N PHE A 165 -2.89 9.10 11.27
CA PHE A 165 -1.95 10.08 10.74
C PHE A 165 -2.62 10.93 9.64
N LYS A 166 -2.51 12.25 9.73
CA LYS A 166 -3.09 13.19 8.76
C LYS A 166 -2.08 14.05 8.01
N GLY A 167 -0.89 14.26 8.57
CA GLY A 167 0.12 15.08 7.91
C GLY A 167 1.27 15.50 8.83
N ARG A 168 2.13 16.36 8.32
CA ARG A 168 3.40 16.78 8.93
C ARG A 168 3.25 17.37 10.33
N LYS A 169 2.10 18.01 10.61
CA LYS A 169 1.78 18.57 11.93
C LYS A 169 1.88 17.55 13.07
N GLU A 170 1.68 16.26 12.76
CA GLU A 170 1.71 15.20 13.76
C GLU A 170 3.13 14.93 14.31
N PHE A 171 4.18 15.30 13.59
CA PHE A 171 5.56 15.08 14.02
C PHE A 171 6.04 16.11 15.05
N GLY A 172 5.52 17.34 14.99
CA GLY A 172 6.06 18.46 15.77
C GLY A 172 7.43 18.95 15.29
N THR A 173 7.88 20.07 15.85
CA THR A 173 9.18 20.71 15.52
C THR A 173 10.27 20.26 16.49
N GLY A 174 11.45 19.94 15.97
CA GLY A 174 12.60 19.49 16.76
C GLY A 174 12.42 18.13 17.43
N LYS A 175 11.48 17.32 16.93
CA LYS A 175 11.13 16.01 17.48
C LYS A 175 11.79 14.86 16.73
N SER A 176 12.11 13.79 17.44
CA SER A 176 12.60 12.53 16.86
C SER A 176 11.43 11.60 16.55
N VAL A 177 11.37 11.09 15.32
CA VAL A 177 10.24 10.27 14.83
C VAL A 177 10.73 8.86 14.52
N MET A 178 10.05 7.85 15.07
CA MET A 178 10.24 6.45 14.71
C MET A 178 9.02 5.93 13.95
N VAL A 179 9.23 5.32 12.79
CA VAL A 179 8.18 4.71 11.97
C VAL A 179 8.38 3.20 11.98
N LEU A 180 7.33 2.44 12.30
CA LEU A 180 7.37 0.98 12.36
C LEU A 180 6.66 0.37 11.15
N GLY A 181 7.41 -0.34 10.30
CA GLY A 181 6.93 -0.93 9.06
C GLY A 181 7.69 -0.39 7.84
N VAL A 182 7.61 -1.09 6.71
CA VAL A 182 8.27 -0.71 5.43
C VAL A 182 7.35 -0.87 4.21
N GLY A 183 6.03 -0.82 4.45
CA GLY A 183 5.05 -0.72 3.37
C GLY A 183 4.93 0.71 2.83
N GLU A 184 4.02 0.90 1.88
CA GLU A 184 3.83 2.20 1.19
C GLU A 184 3.63 3.37 2.15
N THR A 185 2.71 3.20 3.10
CA THR A 185 2.41 4.23 4.09
C THR A 185 3.62 4.54 4.97
N ALA A 186 4.43 3.54 5.32
CA ALA A 186 5.62 3.78 6.14
C ALA A 186 6.67 4.61 5.39
N MET A 187 6.87 4.33 4.09
CA MET A 187 7.78 5.11 3.25
C MET A 187 7.30 6.54 3.05
N ASP A 188 6.00 6.73 2.78
CA ASP A 188 5.42 8.07 2.67
C ASP A 188 5.58 8.84 3.98
N VAL A 189 5.14 8.28 5.11
CA VAL A 189 5.27 8.92 6.43
C VAL A 189 6.72 9.25 6.76
N SER A 190 7.66 8.36 6.44
CA SER A 190 9.09 8.61 6.68
C SER A 190 9.62 9.73 5.80
N HIS A 191 9.18 9.82 4.55
CA HIS A 191 9.49 10.94 3.66
C HIS A 191 8.91 12.26 4.19
N LEU A 192 7.65 12.26 4.64
CA LEU A 192 7.02 13.44 5.26
C LEU A 192 7.78 13.86 6.53
N ALA A 193 8.22 12.89 7.35
CA ALA A 193 8.96 13.14 8.58
C ALA A 193 10.35 13.74 8.31
N VAL A 194 11.11 13.19 7.35
CA VAL A 194 12.48 13.65 7.08
C VAL A 194 12.51 15.03 6.42
N THR A 195 11.46 15.37 5.66
CA THR A 195 11.26 16.69 5.04
C THR A 195 10.60 17.71 5.97
N SER A 196 10.15 17.29 7.14
CA SER A 196 9.67 18.17 8.23
C SER A 196 10.83 18.63 9.11
N PRO A 197 10.66 19.68 9.96
CA PRO A 197 11.68 20.14 10.89
C PRO A 197 11.85 19.19 12.10
N THR A 198 12.03 17.90 11.85
CA THR A 198 12.30 16.85 12.84
C THR A 198 13.80 16.76 13.14
N THR A 199 14.17 16.33 14.34
CA THR A 199 15.58 16.14 14.74
C THR A 199 16.17 14.89 14.10
N SER A 200 15.44 13.78 14.15
CA SER A 200 15.86 12.50 13.56
C SER A 200 14.65 11.70 13.09
N VAL A 201 14.88 10.80 12.13
CA VAL A 201 13.86 9.88 11.62
C VAL A 201 14.44 8.48 11.55
N THR A 202 13.80 7.53 12.22
CA THR A 202 14.17 6.11 12.21
C THR A 202 13.06 5.28 11.58
N LEU A 203 13.39 4.45 10.59
CA LEU A 203 12.46 3.54 9.93
C LEU A 203 12.79 2.10 10.28
N CYS A 204 11.86 1.40 10.91
CA CYS A 204 12.07 0.03 11.41
C CYS A 204 11.43 -1.02 10.50
N HIS A 205 12.14 -2.11 10.25
CA HIS A 205 11.62 -3.26 9.53
C HIS A 205 11.87 -4.58 10.27
N ARG A 206 11.09 -5.61 9.92
CA ARG A 206 11.33 -6.98 10.39
C ARG A 206 12.39 -7.66 9.54
N ASP A 207 12.08 -7.90 8.27
CA ASP A 207 12.87 -8.81 7.42
C ASP A 207 13.36 -8.23 6.09
N GLY A 208 13.30 -6.90 5.97
CA GLY A 208 13.68 -6.15 4.77
C GLY A 208 12.49 -5.84 3.88
N PHE A 209 12.75 -5.25 2.73
CA PHE A 209 11.76 -4.87 1.72
C PHE A 209 12.40 -4.77 0.34
N PHE A 210 11.59 -4.80 -0.71
CA PHE A 210 12.01 -4.52 -2.08
C PHE A 210 11.34 -3.24 -2.54
N TYR A 211 12.15 -2.24 -2.90
CA TYR A 211 11.67 -1.02 -3.50
C TYR A 211 11.64 -1.13 -5.04
N ALA A 212 10.44 -1.01 -5.60
CA ALA A 212 10.20 -0.92 -7.03
C ALA A 212 9.73 0.49 -7.39
N PRO A 213 10.38 1.23 -8.30
CA PRO A 213 9.93 2.57 -8.65
C PRO A 213 8.56 2.52 -9.36
N LYS A 214 7.73 3.55 -9.13
CA LYS A 214 6.48 3.77 -9.90
C LYS A 214 6.76 4.00 -11.40
N VAL A 215 7.85 4.69 -11.69
CA VAL A 215 8.35 5.00 -13.03
C VAL A 215 9.85 4.77 -13.01
N VAL A 216 10.38 3.92 -13.90
CA VAL A 216 11.84 3.75 -14.00
C VAL A 216 12.42 5.06 -14.51
N PRO A 217 13.37 5.68 -13.80
CA PRO A 217 14.04 6.90 -14.26
C PRO A 217 14.93 6.60 -15.47
N VAL A 218 15.07 7.58 -16.35
CA VAL A 218 15.97 7.47 -17.50
C VAL A 218 17.42 7.59 -17.02
N PRO A 219 18.29 6.61 -17.27
CA PRO A 219 19.69 6.73 -16.92
C PRO A 219 20.39 7.75 -17.83
N ILE A 220 21.30 8.53 -17.26
CA ILE A 220 22.27 9.33 -18.00
C ILE A 220 23.39 8.39 -18.45
N ILE A 221 23.70 8.40 -19.75
CA ILE A 221 24.75 7.56 -20.34
C ILE A 221 25.98 8.43 -20.66
N PHE A 222 27.18 7.96 -20.32
CA PHE A 222 28.47 8.66 -20.42
C PHE A 222 28.51 10.03 -19.74
N GLY A 223 27.60 10.32 -18.80
CA GLY A 223 27.52 11.58 -18.06
C GLY A 223 26.87 12.76 -18.80
N PHE A 224 26.57 12.64 -20.10
CA PHE A 224 25.98 13.74 -20.90
C PHE A 224 24.83 13.31 -21.82
N ILE A 225 24.67 12.02 -22.11
CA ILE A 225 23.53 11.53 -22.90
C ILE A 225 22.34 11.37 -21.96
N ASN A 226 21.55 12.44 -21.84
CA ASN A 226 20.29 12.43 -21.12
C ASN A 226 19.15 12.17 -22.13
N LYS A 227 18.69 10.91 -22.21
CA LYS A 227 17.54 10.52 -23.04
C LYS A 227 16.19 10.81 -22.37
N SER A 228 16.14 11.69 -21.37
CA SER A 228 14.89 12.22 -20.85
C SER A 228 14.59 13.52 -21.62
N PRO A 229 13.88 13.49 -22.77
CA PRO A 229 13.34 14.72 -23.31
C PRO A 229 12.49 15.36 -22.21
N ALA A 230 12.61 16.66 -22.03
CA ALA A 230 11.97 17.41 -20.95
C ALA A 230 10.42 17.22 -20.87
N GLY A 231 9.80 16.58 -21.87
CA GLY A 231 8.38 16.26 -21.92
C GLY A 231 7.99 14.78 -21.93
N GLN A 232 8.91 13.82 -22.03
CA GLN A 232 8.54 12.39 -22.06
C GLN A 232 8.73 11.78 -20.68
N ARG A 233 7.63 11.69 -19.92
CA ARG A 233 7.58 10.83 -18.72
C ARG A 233 7.67 9.39 -19.22
N ASN A 234 8.61 8.62 -18.69
CA ASN A 234 8.56 7.18 -18.91
C ASN A 234 7.18 6.68 -18.48
N PRO A 235 6.58 5.73 -19.22
CA PRO A 235 5.31 5.16 -18.82
C PRO A 235 5.42 4.57 -17.40
N PRO A 236 4.31 4.42 -16.67
CA PRO A 236 4.30 3.73 -15.38
C PRO A 236 4.74 2.29 -15.49
N VAL A 237 5.52 1.78 -14.52
CA VAL A 237 6.09 0.42 -14.54
C VAL A 237 5.01 -0.66 -14.74
N ASP A 238 3.82 -0.44 -14.22
CA ASP A 238 2.70 -1.36 -14.37
C ASP A 238 2.07 -1.40 -15.78
N THR A 239 2.57 -0.62 -16.74
CA THR A 239 2.06 -0.60 -18.14
C THR A 239 3.01 -1.20 -19.18
N TYR A 240 4.30 -1.37 -18.87
CA TYR A 240 5.30 -1.78 -19.87
C TYR A 240 6.29 -2.85 -19.41
N VAL A 241 6.16 -3.38 -18.18
CA VAL A 241 6.88 -4.60 -17.80
C VAL A 241 6.22 -5.78 -18.52
N MET A 242 6.48 -5.87 -19.83
CA MET A 242 6.27 -7.09 -20.59
C MET A 242 7.38 -8.05 -20.15
N SER A 243 7.03 -8.99 -19.29
CA SER A 243 7.90 -10.14 -19.07
C SER A 243 7.92 -10.93 -20.39
N LEU A 244 9.12 -11.29 -20.86
CA LEU A 244 9.38 -12.09 -22.08
C LEU A 244 8.50 -13.36 -22.18
N PHE A 245 8.00 -13.85 -21.05
CA PHE A 245 7.22 -15.08 -20.90
C PHE A 245 5.76 -14.87 -20.45
N ASP A 246 5.32 -13.64 -20.13
CA ASP A 246 3.94 -13.43 -19.62
C ASP A 246 2.88 -13.47 -20.73
N THR A 247 3.26 -13.17 -21.97
CA THR A 247 2.34 -13.06 -23.12
C THR A 247 2.58 -14.11 -24.20
N ALA A 248 3.53 -15.03 -23.98
CA ALA A 248 3.90 -16.09 -24.93
C ALA A 248 3.52 -17.47 -24.41
N TYR A 249 3.43 -18.46 -25.31
CA TYR A 249 3.35 -19.85 -24.89
C TYR A 249 4.58 -20.23 -24.07
N VAL A 250 4.37 -20.50 -22.79
CA VAL A 250 5.41 -20.99 -21.88
C VAL A 250 5.40 -22.51 -21.93
N HIS A 251 6.52 -23.14 -22.31
CA HIS A 251 6.63 -24.59 -22.34
C HIS A 251 6.31 -25.20 -20.95
N PRO A 252 5.61 -26.36 -20.84
CA PRO A 252 5.19 -26.93 -19.56
C PRO A 252 6.31 -27.15 -18.55
N ILE A 253 7.55 -27.41 -19.01
CA ILE A 253 8.74 -27.49 -18.14
C ILE A 253 8.97 -26.16 -17.42
N LEU A 254 8.92 -25.05 -18.15
CA LEU A 254 9.11 -23.72 -17.59
C LEU A 254 7.95 -23.36 -16.64
N GLN A 255 6.69 -23.64 -17.02
CA GLN A 255 5.52 -23.39 -16.17
C GLN A 255 5.57 -24.15 -14.83
N LYS A 256 6.10 -25.37 -14.83
CA LYS A 256 6.19 -26.24 -13.64
C LYS A 256 7.49 -26.03 -12.85
N SER A 257 8.35 -25.11 -13.26
CA SER A 257 9.67 -24.87 -12.65
C SER A 257 9.83 -23.42 -12.18
N MET A 258 10.87 -23.16 -11.40
CA MET A 258 11.25 -21.81 -11.00
C MET A 258 12.13 -21.09 -12.02
N LEU A 259 12.49 -21.71 -13.15
CA LEU A 259 13.47 -21.18 -14.10
C LEU A 259 13.09 -19.81 -14.67
N ILE A 260 11.79 -19.57 -14.91
CA ILE A 260 11.28 -18.27 -15.38
C ILE A 260 11.55 -17.19 -14.32
N TRP A 261 11.23 -17.50 -13.07
CA TRP A 261 11.38 -16.59 -11.95
C TRP A 261 12.85 -16.34 -11.61
N GLU A 262 13.70 -17.37 -11.71
CA GLU A 262 15.16 -17.25 -11.57
C GLU A 262 15.76 -16.36 -12.66
N TYR A 263 15.30 -16.50 -13.91
CA TYR A 263 15.70 -15.60 -14.99
C TYR A 263 15.30 -14.16 -14.70
N TYR A 264 14.06 -13.90 -14.26
CA TYR A 264 13.61 -12.55 -13.93
C TYR A 264 14.34 -11.96 -12.72
N ASP A 265 14.55 -12.74 -11.67
CA ASP A 265 15.31 -12.31 -10.50
C ASP A 265 16.73 -11.91 -10.91
N LEU A 266 17.41 -12.74 -11.71
CA LEU A 266 18.74 -12.44 -12.23
C LEU A 266 18.71 -11.18 -13.10
N PHE A 267 17.80 -11.11 -14.07
CA PHE A 267 17.69 -9.99 -14.99
C PHE A 267 17.46 -8.67 -14.24
N VAL A 268 16.49 -8.63 -13.32
CA VAL A 268 16.16 -7.45 -12.52
C VAL A 268 17.34 -7.02 -11.66
N LYS A 269 17.96 -7.96 -10.91
CA LYS A 269 19.11 -7.66 -10.04
C LYS A 269 20.31 -7.12 -10.83
N ARG A 270 20.58 -7.66 -12.02
CA ARG A 270 21.67 -7.21 -12.88
C ARG A 270 21.37 -5.85 -13.50
N MET A 271 20.14 -5.61 -13.93
CA MET A 271 19.72 -4.32 -14.46
C MET A 271 19.77 -3.23 -13.40
N THR A 272 19.28 -3.48 -12.18
CA THR A 272 19.41 -2.51 -11.09
C THR A 272 20.89 -2.27 -10.75
N GLN A 273 21.71 -3.33 -10.68
CA GLN A 273 23.14 -3.18 -10.41
C GLN A 273 23.83 -2.30 -11.45
N LEU A 274 23.47 -2.46 -12.72
CA LEU A 274 24.01 -1.67 -13.81
C LEU A 274 23.63 -0.18 -13.68
N ILE A 275 22.35 0.13 -13.45
CA ILE A 275 21.85 1.52 -13.51
C ILE A 275 21.94 2.28 -12.18
N SER A 276 21.86 1.59 -11.05
CA SER A 276 21.82 2.18 -9.70
C SER A 276 23.00 1.78 -8.81
N GLY A 277 23.81 0.81 -9.24
CA GLY A 277 24.97 0.32 -8.48
C GLY A 277 24.66 -0.73 -7.42
N THR A 278 23.40 -1.16 -7.27
CA THR A 278 22.96 -2.13 -6.26
C THR A 278 22.04 -3.19 -6.84
N MET A 279 22.12 -4.43 -6.33
CA MET A 279 21.27 -5.55 -6.72
C MET A 279 19.94 -5.60 -5.97
N HIS A 280 19.75 -4.80 -4.91
CA HIS A 280 18.56 -4.94 -4.06
C HIS A 280 17.33 -4.19 -4.59
N GLY A 281 17.53 -3.17 -5.42
CA GLY A 281 16.47 -2.29 -5.90
C GLY A 281 17.06 -1.00 -6.49
N GLN A 282 16.23 -0.07 -6.92
CA GLN A 282 16.72 1.23 -7.39
C GLN A 282 17.16 2.10 -6.22
N ASP A 283 18.44 2.50 -6.21
CA ASP A 283 19.03 3.27 -5.12
C ASP A 283 18.75 2.65 -3.73
N GLN A 284 18.66 1.33 -3.65
CA GLN A 284 18.45 0.58 -2.42
C GLN A 284 19.77 -0.03 -1.95
N TRP A 285 20.50 0.67 -1.09
CA TRP A 285 21.81 0.25 -0.59
C TRP A 285 21.74 -0.51 0.74
N ILE A 286 20.55 -0.57 1.35
CA ILE A 286 20.30 -1.20 2.65
C ILE A 286 18.86 -1.75 2.68
N GLY A 287 18.57 -2.64 3.64
CA GLY A 287 17.20 -3.13 3.86
C GLY A 287 16.71 -4.17 2.86
N GLY A 288 17.59 -4.79 2.05
CA GLY A 288 17.22 -5.79 1.05
C GLY A 288 16.51 -7.03 1.64
N ILE A 289 15.61 -7.64 0.86
CA ILE A 289 14.78 -8.80 1.26
C ILE A 289 15.61 -10.00 1.77
N SER A 290 15.05 -10.73 2.73
CA SER A 290 15.55 -12.03 3.19
C SER A 290 14.74 -13.23 2.68
N LYS A 291 13.49 -13.42 3.13
CA LYS A 291 12.59 -14.54 2.76
C LYS A 291 11.15 -14.11 2.48
N GLU A 292 10.59 -13.23 3.31
CA GLU A 292 9.26 -12.65 3.09
C GLU A 292 9.34 -11.41 2.20
N CYS A 293 8.41 -11.32 1.25
CA CYS A 293 8.45 -10.31 0.22
C CYS A 293 7.51 -9.14 0.53
N ILE A 294 8.04 -8.08 1.14
CA ILE A 294 7.34 -6.79 1.19
C ILE A 294 7.76 -5.97 -0.02
N HIS A 295 6.84 -5.79 -0.95
CA HIS A 295 7.00 -4.87 -2.07
C HIS A 295 6.55 -3.46 -1.68
N CYS A 296 7.35 -2.47 -2.03
CA CYS A 296 7.02 -1.07 -1.83
C CYS A 296 7.31 -0.28 -3.11
N LYS A 297 6.30 0.46 -3.59
CA LYS A 297 6.34 1.35 -4.75
C LYS A 297 6.54 2.82 -4.39
N SER A 298 6.31 3.20 -3.14
CA SER A 298 6.64 4.51 -2.60
C SER A 298 8.13 4.62 -2.37
N GLY A 299 8.77 5.48 -3.16
CA GLY A 299 10.22 5.61 -3.20
C GLY A 299 10.79 6.91 -2.66
N LYS A 300 9.95 7.88 -2.29
CA LYS A 300 10.41 9.24 -1.97
C LYS A 300 11.35 9.27 -0.75
N ALA A 301 11.27 8.28 0.14
CA ALA A 301 12.18 8.10 1.27
C ALA A 301 13.52 7.44 0.92
N MET A 302 13.60 6.69 -0.19
CA MET A 302 14.78 5.90 -0.55
C MET A 302 16.07 6.71 -0.67
N PRO A 303 16.06 7.93 -1.27
CA PRO A 303 17.24 8.77 -1.32
C PRO A 303 17.85 9.08 0.06
N TYR A 304 17.01 9.21 1.10
CA TYR A 304 17.42 9.51 2.47
C TYR A 304 17.88 8.27 3.23
N ILE A 305 17.20 7.13 3.03
CA ILE A 305 17.52 5.83 3.64
C ILE A 305 18.89 5.33 3.17
N SER A 306 19.13 5.40 1.85
CA SER A 306 20.35 4.83 1.26
C SER A 306 21.58 5.72 1.40
N LYS A 307 21.41 7.03 1.65
CA LYS A 307 22.51 8.00 1.68
C LYS A 307 23.71 7.59 2.55
N PRO A 308 23.55 7.13 3.80
CA PRO A 308 24.69 6.72 4.64
C PRO A 308 25.46 5.50 4.09
N TYR A 309 24.80 4.71 3.24
CA TYR A 309 25.29 3.43 2.74
C TYR A 309 25.85 3.50 1.31
N ARG A 310 25.71 4.63 0.61
CA ARG A 310 26.27 4.86 -0.73
C ARG A 310 27.79 5.00 -0.67
N LYS A 311 28.50 3.87 -0.71
CA LYS A 311 29.97 3.82 -0.73
C LYS A 311 30.45 3.09 -1.99
N PRO A 312 30.27 3.68 -3.19
CA PRO A 312 30.71 3.03 -4.42
C PRO A 312 32.25 2.96 -4.44
N GLY A 313 32.78 1.73 -4.58
CA GLY A 313 34.19 1.49 -4.85
C GLY A 313 34.62 1.99 -6.23
N PHE A 314 35.88 1.76 -6.59
CA PHE A 314 36.46 2.20 -7.87
C PHE A 314 35.61 1.82 -9.09
N PHE A 315 35.24 0.54 -9.22
CA PHE A 315 34.38 0.06 -10.30
C PHE A 315 32.97 0.67 -10.28
N GLY A 316 32.43 0.96 -9.09
CA GLY A 316 31.14 1.62 -8.93
C GLY A 316 31.15 3.05 -9.46
N ARG A 317 32.28 3.76 -9.32
CA ARG A 317 32.49 5.12 -9.86
C ARG A 317 32.63 5.09 -11.39
N ILE A 318 33.38 4.12 -11.94
CA ILE A 318 33.47 3.92 -13.39
C ILE A 318 32.09 3.62 -13.97
N ARG A 319 31.34 2.68 -13.37
CA ARG A 319 29.96 2.37 -13.75
C ARG A 319 29.09 3.63 -13.74
N ALA A 320 29.13 4.42 -12.68
CA ALA A 320 28.36 5.66 -12.57
C ALA A 320 28.72 6.70 -13.65
N ALA A 321 29.98 6.74 -14.10
CA ALA A 321 30.38 7.61 -15.20
C ALA A 321 29.83 7.13 -16.55
N LEU A 322 29.66 5.81 -16.73
CA LEU A 322 29.14 5.21 -17.97
C LEU A 322 27.60 5.22 -18.02
N ILE A 323 26.94 4.88 -16.92
CA ILE A 323 25.48 4.83 -16.83
C ILE A 323 25.04 5.11 -15.39
N ASN A 324 24.18 6.10 -15.19
CA ASN A 324 23.70 6.40 -13.84
C ASN A 324 22.31 7.03 -13.84
N VAL A 325 21.48 6.57 -12.91
CA VAL A 325 20.24 7.24 -12.55
C VAL A 325 20.55 8.38 -11.59
N PRO A 326 20.14 9.64 -11.90
CA PRO A 326 20.26 10.76 -10.97
C PRO A 326 19.50 10.48 -9.67
N ILE A 327 20.13 10.79 -8.54
CA ILE A 327 19.54 10.64 -7.22
C ILE A 327 19.15 12.03 -6.73
N PRO A 328 17.91 12.24 -6.23
CA PRO A 328 17.50 13.51 -5.66
C PRO A 328 18.46 13.98 -4.55
N GLU A 329 18.74 15.28 -4.52
CA GLU A 329 19.52 15.88 -3.43
C GLU A 329 18.73 15.83 -2.12
N THR A 330 19.41 15.46 -1.04
CA THR A 330 18.81 15.26 0.29
C THR A 330 19.37 16.21 1.35
N GLY A 331 20.23 17.16 0.95
CA GLY A 331 20.97 18.03 1.88
C GLY A 331 21.74 17.19 2.88
N ASP A 332 21.72 17.54 4.16
CA ASP A 332 22.31 16.75 5.26
C ASP A 332 21.34 15.72 5.88
N ARG A 333 20.08 15.71 5.45
CA ARG A 333 19.03 14.87 6.01
C ARG A 333 19.23 13.40 5.63
N THR A 334 18.91 12.51 6.55
CA THR A 334 18.97 11.05 6.38
C THR A 334 17.83 10.38 7.14
N ILE A 335 17.52 9.14 6.78
CA ILE A 335 16.64 8.27 7.55
C ILE A 335 17.46 7.08 8.01
N ASP A 336 17.51 6.86 9.33
CA ASP A 336 18.17 5.69 9.89
C ASP A 336 17.27 4.46 9.71
N LEU A 337 17.70 3.52 8.88
CA LEU A 337 17.06 2.21 8.85
C LEU A 337 17.46 1.43 10.11
N ALA A 338 16.50 0.76 10.74
CA ALA A 338 16.72 -0.03 11.93
C ALA A 338 16.01 -1.40 11.85
N PRO A 339 16.53 -2.41 12.56
CA PRO A 339 15.77 -3.63 12.85
C PRO A 339 14.50 -3.31 13.63
N TRP A 340 13.67 -4.33 13.82
CA TRP A 340 12.50 -4.20 14.67
C TRP A 340 12.91 -3.88 16.14
N PRO A 341 12.16 -3.03 16.87
CA PRO A 341 12.39 -2.80 18.28
C PRO A 341 12.19 -4.07 19.11
N GLU A 342 13.14 -4.38 19.99
CA GLU A 342 13.04 -5.48 20.95
C GLU A 342 12.39 -5.00 22.25
N PHE A 343 12.86 -3.88 22.81
CA PHE A 343 12.24 -3.21 23.95
C PHE A 343 12.59 -1.72 23.99
N ILE A 344 11.78 -0.94 24.69
CA ILE A 344 12.03 0.47 24.98
C ILE A 344 12.22 0.62 26.49
N SER A 345 13.33 1.23 26.91
CA SER A 345 13.64 1.45 28.33
C SER A 345 12.68 2.46 28.98
N PRO A 346 12.61 2.53 30.32
CA PRO A 346 11.83 3.56 31.03
C PRO A 346 12.21 5.00 30.62
N ASP A 347 13.46 5.23 30.20
CA ASP A 347 13.93 6.52 29.71
C ASP A 347 13.55 6.81 28.25
N GLY A 348 12.80 5.91 27.60
CA GLY A 348 12.37 6.03 26.20
C GLY A 348 13.45 5.64 25.17
N ILE A 349 14.54 4.99 25.59
CA ILE A 349 15.61 4.56 24.68
C ILE A 349 15.26 3.21 24.05
N VAL A 350 15.32 3.14 22.73
CA VAL A 350 14.96 1.94 21.95
C VAL A 350 16.16 1.01 21.85
N THR A 351 15.95 -0.26 22.18
CA THR A 351 16.88 -1.36 21.87
C THR A 351 16.34 -2.17 20.71
N PHE A 352 17.15 -2.40 19.69
CA PHE A 352 16.78 -3.12 18.47
C PHE A 352 17.29 -4.56 18.47
N PHE A 353 16.56 -5.45 17.78
CA PHE A 353 17.01 -6.82 17.57
C PHE A 353 18.37 -6.91 16.88
N LYS A 354 19.23 -7.82 17.35
CA LYS A 354 20.52 -8.11 16.74
C LYS A 354 20.37 -9.17 15.65
N ASN A 355 20.01 -8.74 14.45
CA ASN A 355 19.79 -9.64 13.30
C ASN A 355 21.02 -9.81 12.38
N GLY A 356 22.17 -9.23 12.73
CA GLY A 356 23.42 -9.33 11.96
C GLY A 356 23.45 -8.51 10.66
N ARG A 357 22.38 -7.78 10.33
CA ARG A 357 22.28 -6.98 9.12
C ARG A 357 22.97 -5.62 9.29
N PRO A 358 23.40 -4.94 8.20
CA PRO A 358 24.24 -3.74 8.33
C PRO A 358 23.55 -2.61 9.11
N GLU A 359 22.23 -2.46 8.97
CA GLU A 359 21.45 -1.49 9.73
C GLU A 359 21.50 -1.73 11.25
N ALA A 360 21.53 -2.99 11.69
CA ALA A 360 21.67 -3.32 13.11
C ALA A 360 23.03 -2.86 13.67
N ASN A 361 24.08 -2.87 12.85
CA ASN A 361 25.40 -2.39 13.27
C ASN A 361 25.45 -0.87 13.35
N THR A 362 24.79 -0.16 12.42
CA THR A 362 24.65 1.30 12.48
C THR A 362 23.93 1.71 13.77
N MET A 363 22.79 1.07 14.08
CA MET A 363 22.00 1.42 15.25
C MET A 363 22.67 1.13 16.59
N ARG A 364 23.67 0.24 16.66
CA ARG A 364 24.44 0.00 17.91
C ARG A 364 25.23 1.21 18.38
N ASN A 365 25.61 2.09 17.45
CA ASN A 365 26.41 3.27 17.75
C ASN A 365 25.56 4.53 17.92
N LEU A 366 24.23 4.40 17.83
CA LEU A 366 23.28 5.51 17.90
C LEU A 366 22.35 5.33 19.09
N VAL A 367 22.05 6.43 19.78
CA VAL A 367 21.01 6.45 20.81
C VAL A 367 19.70 6.85 20.13
N CYS A 368 18.80 5.89 19.94
CA CYS A 368 17.46 6.17 19.43
C CYS A 368 16.50 6.41 20.61
N LYS A 369 16.03 7.65 20.74
CA LYS A 369 15.03 8.07 21.73
C LYS A 369 13.94 8.88 21.01
N PRO A 370 12.91 8.22 20.46
CA PRO A 370 11.86 8.90 19.71
C PRO A 370 10.90 9.66 20.65
N ASP A 371 10.46 10.83 20.21
CA ASP A 371 9.35 11.56 20.82
C ASP A 371 8.00 11.05 20.28
N THR A 372 7.98 10.61 19.02
CA THR A 372 6.79 10.12 18.33
C THR A 372 7.08 8.77 17.68
N VAL A 373 6.18 7.80 17.86
CA VAL A 373 6.14 6.55 17.10
C VAL A 373 4.90 6.51 16.20
N VAL A 374 5.11 6.20 14.92
CA VAL A 374 4.04 5.95 13.95
C VAL A 374 4.03 4.47 13.59
N PHE A 375 2.95 3.78 13.94
CA PHE A 375 2.72 2.39 13.58
C PHE A 375 2.14 2.32 12.17
N ALA A 376 2.97 1.94 11.19
CA ALA A 376 2.55 1.64 9.82
C ALA A 376 2.54 0.12 9.62
N THR A 377 1.83 -0.57 10.51
CA THR A 377 1.95 -2.00 10.78
C THR A 377 0.82 -2.84 10.18
N GLY A 378 0.01 -2.23 9.32
CA GLY A 378 -1.09 -2.90 8.64
C GLY A 378 -2.35 -2.96 9.48
N TYR A 379 -3.23 -3.87 9.11
CA TYR A 379 -4.58 -3.96 9.66
C TYR A 379 -4.93 -5.43 9.89
N LEU A 380 -5.82 -5.69 10.85
CA LEU A 380 -6.35 -7.01 11.10
C LEU A 380 -7.44 -7.34 10.06
N PRO A 381 -7.42 -8.53 9.43
CA PRO A 381 -8.46 -8.95 8.49
C PRO A 381 -9.69 -9.48 9.26
N THR A 382 -10.41 -8.60 9.95
CA THR A 382 -11.58 -8.96 10.76
C THR A 382 -12.90 -8.63 10.06
N PHE A 383 -13.91 -9.45 10.35
CA PHE A 383 -15.29 -9.28 9.86
C PHE A 383 -16.25 -9.39 11.05
N PRO A 384 -16.20 -8.45 12.01
CA PRO A 384 -16.87 -8.61 13.32
C PRO A 384 -18.39 -8.65 13.24
N TYR A 385 -18.97 -8.26 12.11
CA TYR A 385 -20.40 -8.30 11.84
C TYR A 385 -20.87 -9.64 11.25
N LEU A 386 -19.98 -10.60 11.02
CA LEU A 386 -20.37 -11.96 10.63
C LEU A 386 -20.50 -12.83 11.90
N GLU A 387 -21.58 -13.59 12.00
CA GLU A 387 -21.75 -14.62 13.04
C GLU A 387 -20.67 -15.71 12.91
N GLU A 388 -20.31 -16.37 14.03
CA GLU A 388 -19.30 -17.45 14.04
C GLU A 388 -19.62 -18.64 13.11
N SER A 389 -20.89 -18.78 12.71
CA SER A 389 -21.34 -19.79 11.75
C SER A 389 -20.86 -19.55 10.31
N TYR A 390 -20.34 -18.36 9.99
CA TYR A 390 -19.76 -18.07 8.68
C TYR A 390 -18.32 -18.54 8.60
N GLU A 391 -17.95 -19.03 7.42
CA GLU A 391 -16.57 -19.36 7.10
C GLU A 391 -15.72 -18.10 7.00
N THR A 392 -14.47 -18.22 7.42
CA THR A 392 -13.45 -17.17 7.30
C THR A 392 -12.81 -17.22 5.92
N PRO A 393 -12.16 -16.13 5.45
CA PRO A 393 -11.40 -16.17 4.19
C PRO A 393 -10.32 -17.26 4.14
N TYR A 394 -9.83 -17.73 5.29
CA TYR A 394 -8.88 -18.84 5.35
C TYR A 394 -9.49 -20.19 4.95
N GLN A 395 -10.80 -20.33 5.10
CA GLN A 395 -11.58 -21.53 4.78
C GLN A 395 -12.16 -21.51 3.36
N ALA A 396 -11.98 -20.42 2.61
CA ALA A 396 -12.49 -20.29 1.25
C ALA A 396 -11.94 -21.40 0.33
N ASP A 397 -12.85 -22.07 -0.37
CA ASP A 397 -12.61 -23.15 -1.33
C ASP A 397 -12.09 -22.65 -2.69
N ARG A 398 -12.37 -21.38 -3.00
CA ARG A 398 -11.92 -20.66 -4.20
C ARG A 398 -11.12 -19.43 -3.78
N ARG A 399 -9.91 -19.31 -4.32
CA ARG A 399 -9.07 -18.11 -4.19
C ARG A 399 -8.85 -17.52 -5.57
N GLY A 400 -9.33 -16.31 -5.79
CA GLY A 400 -8.94 -15.50 -6.95
C GLY A 400 -7.59 -14.82 -6.68
N ILE A 401 -6.83 -14.54 -7.74
CA ILE A 401 -5.63 -13.69 -7.71
C ILE A 401 -6.02 -12.32 -8.25
#